data_AF-A0AAJ3GX73-F1
#
_entry.id   AF-A0AAJ3GX73-F1
#
_cell.length_a   1.000
_cell.length_b   1.000
_cell.length_c   1.000
_cell.angle_alpha   90.00
_cell.angle_beta   90.00
_cell.angle_gamma   90.00
#
_symmetry.space_group_name_H-M   'P 1'
#
loop_
_entity.id
_entity.type
_entity.pdbx_description
1 polymer ?
#
loop_
_entity_poly.entity_id
_entity_poly.type
_entity_poly.pdbx_seq_one_letter_code
_entity_poly.pdbx_strand_id
1 'polypeptide(L)'
;MTRWQVLRSPLSTFFRQKNMNIKSISVAILILLAAWAGYEKFLTDQPAQTPRKWLRIPALPVIQDAIVQMSPRFNEASKAPMMEQLCALARGEVKPEQVNAFLKQQGIDAQTVPRQGSPFSLLVNGDQPGQATACAAYLATSVLSAVDVAEFMRPVVAPAANGQPEKSSLQIDNALLTSALSIKLALARANADVFALIAVELQHKPGLTLTQYREEAGQLFARLAPTYLQRIKEQLPPANTQYTLLQMDDSRFLFRSSVGSVFEFGRNGLVLRQGGILWYGKGRLMGQEYPLQVEYFPAAVKPLLASAVSPLTTLIP
;
A
#
# COMPACT_ATOMS: atom_id res chain seq x y z
N MET A 1 -16.04 -35.69 -48.91
CA MET A 1 -14.65 -36.19 -48.93
C MET A 1 -14.37 -36.93 -47.65
N THR A 2 -13.55 -37.97 -47.72
CA THR A 2 -13.81 -39.27 -47.08
C THR A 2 -12.92 -39.53 -45.86
N ARG A 3 -13.57 -40.08 -44.83
CA ARG A 3 -13.11 -40.89 -43.68
C ARG A 3 -11.83 -41.72 -43.89
N TRP A 4 -10.89 -41.65 -42.94
CA TRP A 4 -9.82 -42.66 -42.65
C TRP A 4 -9.33 -42.43 -41.21
N GLN A 5 -8.82 -43.38 -40.43
CA GLN A 5 -9.05 -44.81 -40.21
C GLN A 5 -8.22 -45.16 -38.96
N VAL A 6 -8.71 -46.09 -38.14
CA VAL A 6 -8.01 -46.70 -37.01
C VAL A 6 -7.11 -47.85 -37.52
N LEU A 7 -5.91 -48.04 -36.95
CA LEU A 7 -5.16 -49.31 -36.88
C LEU A 7 -4.05 -49.19 -35.81
N ARG A 8 -4.18 -49.89 -34.67
CA ARG A 8 -3.59 -51.20 -34.29
C ARG A 8 -2.10 -51.19 -33.90
N SER A 9 -1.87 -51.69 -32.68
CA SER A 9 -0.60 -52.00 -32.00
C SER A 9 0.29 -52.99 -32.76
N PRO A 10 1.55 -53.16 -32.31
CA PRO A 10 1.93 -54.48 -31.78
C PRO A 10 2.92 -54.51 -30.59
N LEU A 11 2.71 -55.54 -29.75
CA LEU A 11 3.68 -56.49 -29.17
C LEU A 11 4.85 -56.02 -28.26
N SER A 12 4.66 -56.34 -26.97
CA SER A 12 5.53 -57.19 -26.11
C SER A 12 7.05 -57.06 -26.20
N THR A 13 7.70 -56.75 -25.07
CA THR A 13 9.09 -57.14 -24.83
C THR A 13 9.36 -57.45 -23.34
N PHE A 14 9.54 -58.75 -23.08
CA PHE A 14 10.49 -59.37 -22.14
C PHE A 14 10.60 -58.89 -20.69
N PHE A 15 9.97 -59.64 -19.79
CA PHE A 15 10.49 -59.89 -18.44
C PHE A 15 11.72 -60.80 -18.54
N ARG A 16 12.89 -60.31 -18.11
CA ARG A 16 14.10 -61.12 -17.93
C ARG A 16 14.32 -61.33 -16.43
N GLN A 17 13.82 -62.46 -15.92
CA GLN A 17 14.04 -62.88 -14.55
C GLN A 17 15.49 -63.35 -14.39
N LYS A 18 16.30 -62.54 -13.72
CA LYS A 18 17.70 -62.86 -13.41
C LYS A 18 17.73 -63.56 -12.05
N ASN A 19 18.21 -64.80 -12.02
CA ASN A 19 18.42 -65.57 -10.79
C ASN A 19 19.27 -64.77 -9.81
N MET A 20 18.65 -64.35 -8.72
CA MET A 20 19.27 -63.51 -7.69
C MET A 20 20.00 -64.43 -6.71
N ASN A 21 21.33 -64.30 -6.66
CA ASN A 21 22.21 -65.05 -5.78
C ASN A 21 21.92 -64.67 -4.32
N ILE A 22 21.62 -65.67 -3.48
CA ILE A 22 21.19 -65.53 -2.07
C ILE A 22 22.15 -64.68 -1.22
N LYS A 23 23.44 -64.61 -1.59
CA LYS A 23 24.43 -63.77 -0.90
C LYS A 23 24.26 -62.26 -1.16
N SER A 24 23.60 -61.87 -2.25
CA SER A 24 23.36 -60.46 -2.61
C SER A 24 22.14 -59.87 -1.91
N ILE A 25 21.24 -60.72 -1.39
CA ILE A 25 20.03 -60.32 -0.67
C ILE A 25 20.38 -59.88 0.75
N SER A 26 21.35 -60.54 1.38
CA SER A 26 21.80 -60.22 2.75
C SER A 26 22.45 -58.83 2.86
N VAL A 27 23.18 -58.39 1.82
CA VAL A 27 23.82 -57.06 1.81
C VAL A 27 22.80 -55.95 1.57
N ALA A 28 21.80 -56.17 0.71
CA ALA A 28 20.74 -55.20 0.46
C ALA A 28 19.85 -54.98 1.70
N ILE A 29 19.59 -56.03 2.48
CA ILE A 29 18.81 -55.95 3.72
C ILE A 29 19.59 -55.20 4.83
N LEU A 30 20.91 -55.39 4.94
CA LEU A 30 21.75 -54.67 5.90
C LEU A 30 21.83 -53.16 5.63
N ILE A 31 21.84 -52.74 4.35
CA ILE A 31 21.84 -51.31 3.98
C ILE A 31 20.48 -50.66 4.26
N LEU A 32 19.38 -51.40 4.05
CA LEU A 32 18.02 -50.94 4.39
C LEU A 32 17.82 -50.82 5.91
N LEU A 33 18.37 -51.73 6.72
CA LEU A 33 18.30 -51.67 8.18
C LEU A 33 19.14 -50.53 8.77
N ALA A 34 20.31 -50.23 8.20
CA ALA A 34 21.12 -49.08 8.60
C ALA A 34 20.47 -47.73 8.22
N ALA A 35 19.72 -47.68 7.11
CA ALA A 35 18.96 -46.51 6.71
C ALA A 35 17.77 -46.23 7.66
N TRP A 36 17.14 -47.26 8.23
CA TRP A 36 16.05 -47.11 9.21
C TRP A 36 16.55 -46.62 10.58
N ALA A 37 17.68 -47.15 11.06
CA ALA A 37 18.26 -46.71 12.33
C ALA A 37 18.79 -45.26 12.31
N GLY A 38 19.23 -44.76 11.15
CA GLY A 38 19.60 -43.36 10.95
C GLY A 38 18.39 -42.42 10.82
N TYR A 39 17.26 -42.90 10.31
CA TYR A 39 16.06 -42.09 10.09
C TYR A 39 15.33 -41.78 11.40
N GLU A 40 15.23 -42.74 12.33
CA GLU A 40 14.65 -42.47 13.66
C GLU A 40 15.44 -41.42 14.44
N LYS A 41 16.78 -41.46 14.39
CA LYS A 41 17.62 -40.45 15.04
C LYS A 41 17.42 -39.05 14.45
N PHE A 42 17.23 -38.94 13.13
CA PHE A 42 16.94 -37.68 12.45
C PHE A 42 15.53 -37.12 12.77
N LEU A 43 14.55 -37.99 13.01
CA LEU A 43 13.21 -37.59 13.44
C LEU A 43 13.15 -37.18 14.92
N THR A 44 14.03 -37.73 15.76
CA THR A 44 14.04 -37.47 17.22
C THR A 44 14.84 -36.22 17.60
N ASP A 45 15.81 -35.80 16.77
CA ASP A 45 16.67 -34.63 17.00
C ASP A 45 16.17 -33.34 16.29
N GLN A 46 14.95 -33.32 15.74
CA GLN A 46 14.37 -32.02 15.38
C GLN A 46 14.05 -31.27 16.67
N PRO A 47 14.73 -30.15 16.99
CA PRO A 47 14.35 -29.34 18.13
C PRO A 47 12.88 -28.97 17.90
N ALA A 48 12.01 -29.36 18.83
CA ALA A 48 10.60 -28.99 18.81
C ALA A 48 10.54 -27.48 18.59
N GLN A 49 10.22 -27.05 17.36
CA GLN A 49 10.17 -25.64 17.02
C GLN A 49 9.05 -25.07 17.87
N THR A 50 9.41 -24.35 18.92
CA THR A 50 8.44 -23.66 19.76
C THR A 50 7.60 -22.81 18.81
N PRO A 51 6.28 -22.98 18.74
CA PRO A 51 5.47 -22.30 17.74
C PRO A 51 5.75 -20.80 17.83
N ARG A 52 6.30 -20.23 16.75
CA ARG A 52 6.60 -18.80 16.68
C ARG A 52 5.25 -18.08 16.79
N LYS A 53 5.00 -17.44 17.94
CA LYS A 53 3.77 -16.68 18.19
C LYS A 53 3.85 -15.35 17.44
N TRP A 54 3.41 -15.34 16.20
CA TRP A 54 3.24 -14.12 15.43
C TRP A 54 1.89 -13.46 15.72
N LEU A 55 1.86 -12.14 15.77
CA LEU A 55 0.62 -11.38 15.89
C LEU A 55 0.08 -11.08 14.48
N ARG A 56 -1.22 -11.22 14.30
CA ARG A 56 -1.90 -10.81 13.06
C ARG A 56 -2.35 -9.36 13.18
N ILE A 57 -1.82 -8.48 12.33
CA ILE A 57 -2.24 -7.07 12.27
C ILE A 57 -2.67 -6.71 10.85
N PRO A 58 -3.58 -5.75 10.63
CA PRO A 58 -3.94 -5.31 9.28
C PRO A 58 -2.75 -4.62 8.59
N ALA A 59 -2.52 -4.93 7.31
CA ALA A 59 -1.45 -4.30 6.53
C ALA A 59 -1.66 -2.81 6.28
N LEU A 60 -2.93 -2.38 6.15
CA LEU A 60 -3.26 -1.03 5.74
C LEU A 60 -2.57 0.09 6.56
N PRO A 61 -2.66 0.12 7.90
CA PRO A 61 -1.98 1.16 8.69
C PRO A 61 -0.45 1.11 8.52
N VAL A 62 0.15 -0.06 8.33
CA VAL A 62 1.59 -0.20 8.12
C VAL A 62 2.02 0.43 6.79
N ILE A 63 1.24 0.22 5.74
CA ILE A 63 1.46 0.78 4.40
C ILE A 63 1.26 2.30 4.43
N GLN A 64 0.18 2.79 5.08
CA GLN A 64 -0.08 4.22 5.21
C GLN A 64 1.05 4.94 5.95
N ASP A 65 1.51 4.38 7.08
CA ASP A 65 2.64 4.94 7.82
C ASP A 65 3.91 5.04 6.96
N ALA A 66 4.21 4.00 6.19
CA ALA A 66 5.38 3.98 5.30
C ALA A 66 5.31 5.12 4.29
N ILE A 67 4.15 5.28 3.63
CA ILE A 67 3.97 6.26 2.56
C ILE A 67 3.95 7.69 3.09
N VAL A 68 3.35 7.93 4.27
CA VAL A 68 3.38 9.25 4.92
C VAL A 68 4.82 9.71 5.17
N GLN A 69 5.72 8.80 5.52
CA GLN A 69 7.13 9.13 5.76
C GLN A 69 7.92 9.45 4.48
N MET A 70 7.40 9.08 3.31
CA MET A 70 8.04 9.32 2.01
C MET A 70 7.67 10.69 1.41
N SER A 71 6.63 11.35 1.92
CA SER A 71 6.25 12.68 1.47
C SER A 71 7.17 13.74 2.09
N PRO A 72 7.77 14.65 1.29
CA PRO A 72 8.56 15.75 1.81
C PRO A 72 7.77 16.60 2.81
N ARG A 73 8.41 16.94 3.92
CA ARG A 73 7.81 17.79 4.96
C ARG A 73 8.17 19.25 4.70
N PHE A 74 7.18 20.01 4.24
CA PHE A 74 7.24 21.46 4.20
C PHE A 74 6.40 22.03 5.35
N ASN A 75 6.61 23.31 5.66
CA ASN A 75 5.65 24.03 6.49
C ASN A 75 4.28 24.09 5.75
N GLU A 76 3.18 24.27 6.49
CA GLU A 76 1.83 24.19 5.92
C GLU A 76 1.60 25.20 4.77
N ALA A 77 2.06 26.45 4.93
CA ALA A 77 1.88 27.49 3.91
C ALA A 77 2.61 27.19 2.59
N SER A 78 3.76 26.52 2.65
CA SER A 78 4.57 26.17 1.47
C SER A 78 4.26 24.77 0.92
N LYS A 79 3.55 23.92 1.65
CA LYS A 79 3.38 22.51 1.30
C LYS A 79 2.71 22.30 -0.05
N ALA A 80 1.52 22.88 -0.25
CA ALA A 80 0.78 22.75 -1.50
C ALA A 80 1.58 23.27 -2.71
N PRO A 81 2.09 24.53 -2.71
CA PRO A 81 2.80 25.06 -3.89
C PRO A 81 4.14 24.36 -4.15
N MET A 82 4.88 23.94 -3.11
CA MET A 82 6.12 23.17 -3.31
C MET A 82 5.84 21.79 -3.90
N MET A 83 4.80 21.12 -3.43
CA MET A 83 4.42 19.80 -3.94
C MET A 83 3.81 19.85 -5.33
N GLU A 84 3.14 20.95 -5.70
CA GLU A 84 2.71 21.18 -7.08
C GLU A 84 3.92 21.21 -8.03
N GLN A 85 4.97 21.98 -7.70
CA GLN A 85 6.18 22.04 -8.51
C GLN A 85 6.91 20.69 -8.56
N LEU A 86 7.01 19.99 -7.43
CA LEU A 86 7.64 18.67 -7.37
C LEU A 86 6.88 17.65 -8.23
N CYS A 87 5.55 17.63 -8.16
CA CYS A 87 4.74 16.77 -8.99
C CYS A 87 4.82 17.14 -10.47
N ALA A 88 4.86 18.42 -10.81
CA ALA A 88 5.04 18.87 -12.19
C ALA A 88 6.41 18.44 -12.75
N LEU A 89 7.49 18.50 -11.94
CA LEU A 89 8.80 17.96 -12.29
C LEU A 89 8.74 16.45 -12.55
N ALA A 90 8.12 15.70 -11.64
CA ALA A 90 7.97 14.25 -11.75
C ALA A 90 7.19 13.81 -13.00
N ARG A 91 6.30 14.67 -13.51
CA ARG A 91 5.53 14.44 -14.74
C ARG A 91 6.23 14.98 -16.00
N GLY A 92 7.35 15.67 -15.85
CA GLY A 92 8.05 16.35 -16.96
C GLY A 92 7.29 17.56 -17.53
N GLU A 93 6.33 18.12 -16.78
CA GLU A 93 5.51 19.26 -17.20
C GLU A 93 6.24 20.60 -17.05
N VAL A 94 7.19 20.66 -16.12
CA VAL A 94 8.06 21.82 -15.90
C VAL A 94 9.52 21.41 -15.96
N LYS A 95 10.37 22.34 -16.37
CA LYS A 95 11.82 22.15 -16.41
C LYS A 95 12.48 22.62 -15.10
N PRO A 96 13.67 22.10 -14.75
CA PRO A 96 14.41 22.54 -13.55
C PRO A 96 14.61 24.06 -13.46
N GLU A 97 14.79 24.75 -14.60
CA GLU A 97 14.98 26.21 -14.62
C GLU A 97 13.72 26.96 -14.17
N GLN A 98 12.54 26.45 -14.52
CA GLN A 98 11.26 27.03 -14.09
C GLN A 98 11.06 26.85 -12.58
N VAL A 99 11.44 25.69 -12.04
CA VAL A 99 11.39 25.45 -10.60
C VAL A 99 12.39 26.31 -9.85
N ASN A 100 13.60 26.52 -10.38
CA ASN A 100 14.57 27.42 -9.79
C ASN A 100 14.06 28.87 -9.75
N ALA A 101 13.37 29.32 -10.80
CA ALA A 101 12.73 30.63 -10.82
C ALA A 101 11.62 30.75 -9.77
N PHE A 102 10.78 29.72 -9.64
CA PHE A 102 9.77 29.64 -8.58
C PHE A 102 10.39 29.68 -7.19
N LEU A 103 11.43 28.87 -6.91
CA LEU A 103 12.13 28.86 -5.62
C LEU A 103 12.69 30.25 -5.27
N LYS A 104 13.27 30.95 -6.26
CA LYS A 104 13.77 32.31 -6.07
C LYS A 104 12.66 33.29 -5.69
N GLN A 105 11.46 33.16 -6.26
CA GLN A 105 10.28 33.98 -5.88
C GLN A 105 9.83 33.69 -4.44
N GLN A 106 10.08 32.48 -3.94
CA GLN A 106 9.84 32.08 -2.55
C GLN A 106 11.00 32.42 -1.61
N GLY A 107 12.00 33.17 -2.08
CA GLY A 107 13.18 33.55 -1.28
C GLY A 107 14.19 32.42 -1.06
N ILE A 108 14.14 31.35 -1.85
CA ILE A 108 15.03 30.19 -1.76
C ILE A 108 16.02 30.20 -2.93
N ASP A 109 17.32 30.21 -2.63
CA ASP A 109 18.36 30.06 -3.65
C ASP A 109 18.66 28.58 -3.93
N ALA A 110 18.23 28.09 -5.09
CA ALA A 110 18.42 26.71 -5.52
C ALA A 110 19.89 26.25 -5.55
N GLN A 111 20.86 27.15 -5.71
CA GLN A 111 22.29 26.80 -5.72
C GLN A 111 22.82 26.47 -4.31
N THR A 112 22.14 26.97 -3.28
CA THR A 112 22.51 26.75 -1.87
C THR A 112 21.81 25.54 -1.25
N VAL A 113 20.77 25.02 -1.92
CA VAL A 113 20.01 23.87 -1.44
C VAL A 113 20.87 22.60 -1.53
N PRO A 114 21.06 21.87 -0.41
CA PRO A 114 21.75 20.58 -0.44
C PRO A 114 21.06 19.61 -1.40
N ARG A 115 21.84 18.85 -2.18
CA ARG A 115 21.29 17.87 -3.13
C ARG A 115 20.58 16.68 -2.45
N GLN A 116 20.79 16.49 -1.15
CA GLN A 116 20.16 15.46 -0.31
C GLN A 116 19.92 15.99 1.10
N GLY A 117 18.99 15.37 1.83
CA GLY A 117 18.73 15.64 3.25
C GLY A 117 17.93 16.91 3.55
N SER A 118 17.70 17.78 2.56
CA SER A 118 16.81 18.94 2.69
C SER A 118 15.42 18.64 2.13
N PRO A 119 14.33 19.21 2.69
CA PRO A 119 13.00 19.12 2.10
C PRO A 119 12.95 19.61 0.65
N PHE A 120 13.82 20.55 0.27
CA PHE A 120 13.89 21.10 -1.08
C PHE A 120 14.83 20.33 -2.01
N SER A 121 15.57 19.32 -1.51
CA SER A 121 16.56 18.58 -2.30
C SER A 121 15.97 18.00 -3.58
N LEU A 122 14.78 17.41 -3.50
CA LEU A 122 14.12 16.78 -4.65
C LEU A 122 13.67 17.79 -5.71
N LEU A 123 13.51 19.08 -5.37
CA LEU A 123 13.16 20.12 -6.35
C LEU A 123 14.36 20.53 -7.21
N VAL A 124 15.59 20.27 -6.74
CA VAL A 124 16.81 20.77 -7.39
C VAL A 124 17.78 19.68 -7.82
N ASN A 125 17.69 18.45 -7.30
CA ASN A 125 18.71 17.42 -7.51
C ASN A 125 18.58 16.59 -8.80
N GLY A 126 17.46 16.71 -9.53
CA GLY A 126 17.23 15.97 -10.78
C GLY A 126 16.92 14.48 -10.59
N ASP A 127 16.68 14.01 -9.37
CA ASP A 127 16.33 12.62 -9.06
C ASP A 127 14.88 12.33 -9.47
N GLN A 128 14.69 11.97 -10.74
CA GLN A 128 13.37 11.67 -11.31
C GLN A 128 12.63 10.53 -10.56
N PRO A 129 13.26 9.38 -10.26
CA PRO A 129 12.62 8.34 -9.43
C PRO A 129 12.22 8.85 -8.04
N GLY A 130 13.08 9.62 -7.38
CA GLY A 130 12.79 10.21 -6.07
C GLY A 130 11.64 11.23 -6.13
N GLN A 131 11.61 12.08 -7.16
CA GLN A 131 10.53 13.04 -7.42
C GLN A 131 9.20 12.33 -7.67
N ALA A 132 9.18 11.29 -8.51
CA ALA A 132 7.98 10.49 -8.76
C ALA A 132 7.48 9.82 -7.49
N THR A 133 8.39 9.27 -6.68
CA THR A 133 8.08 8.64 -5.39
C THR A 133 7.47 9.64 -4.41
N ALA A 134 8.08 10.81 -4.24
CA ALA A 134 7.60 11.86 -3.35
C ALA A 134 6.25 12.45 -3.81
N CYS A 135 6.08 12.65 -5.12
CA CYS A 135 4.80 13.08 -5.69
C CYS A 135 3.71 12.03 -5.45
N ALA A 136 3.98 10.76 -5.74
CA ALA A 136 3.06 9.66 -5.50
C ALA A 136 2.66 9.58 -4.02
N ALA A 137 3.63 9.69 -3.11
CA ALA A 137 3.38 9.64 -1.67
C ALA A 137 2.49 10.80 -1.18
N TYR A 138 2.73 12.01 -1.70
CA TYR A 138 1.90 13.17 -1.41
C TYR A 138 0.47 13.03 -1.92
N LEU A 139 0.31 12.62 -3.17
CA LEU A 139 -1.01 12.38 -3.74
C LEU A 139 -1.75 11.29 -2.96
N ALA A 140 -1.07 10.19 -2.60
CA ALA A 140 -1.64 9.10 -1.81
C ALA A 140 -2.07 9.52 -0.40
N THR A 141 -1.41 10.52 0.19
CA THR A 141 -1.72 11.02 1.53
C THR A 141 -2.68 12.20 1.54
N SER A 142 -2.84 12.91 0.42
CA SER A 142 -3.78 14.04 0.29
C SER A 142 -5.25 13.66 0.49
N VAL A 143 -5.63 12.39 0.30
CA VAL A 143 -6.98 11.87 0.60
C VAL A 143 -7.20 11.60 2.09
N LEU A 144 -6.14 11.68 2.90
CA LEU A 144 -6.18 11.55 4.35
C LEU A 144 -6.26 12.92 5.05
N SER A 145 -6.80 13.93 4.36
CA SER A 145 -7.01 15.26 4.91
C SER A 145 -8.38 15.80 4.52
N ALA A 146 -8.96 16.58 5.44
CA ALA A 146 -10.15 17.37 5.16
C ALA A 146 -9.81 18.41 4.09
N VAL A 147 -10.84 18.83 3.34
CA VAL A 147 -10.66 19.83 2.29
C VAL A 147 -10.98 21.19 2.89
N ASP A 148 -10.16 22.19 2.55
CA ASP A 148 -10.45 23.56 2.95
C ASP A 148 -11.55 24.12 2.05
N VAL A 149 -12.67 24.52 2.67
CA VAL A 149 -13.83 25.08 1.97
C VAL A 149 -13.48 26.39 1.28
N ALA A 150 -12.56 27.16 1.85
CA ALA A 150 -12.14 28.45 1.30
C ALA A 150 -11.52 28.29 -0.09
N GLU A 151 -10.91 27.14 -0.40
CA GLU A 151 -10.34 26.83 -1.72
C GLU A 151 -11.41 26.82 -2.82
N PHE A 152 -12.67 26.55 -2.47
CA PHE A 152 -13.78 26.50 -3.42
C PHE A 152 -14.64 27.76 -3.43
N MET A 153 -14.33 28.77 -2.61
CA MET A 153 -15.10 30.00 -2.56
C MET A 153 -14.57 31.04 -3.54
N ARG A 154 -15.48 31.61 -4.34
CA ARG A 154 -15.20 32.71 -5.25
C ARG A 154 -16.12 33.89 -4.98
N PRO A 155 -15.62 35.14 -5.06
CA PRO A 155 -16.47 36.31 -4.99
C PRO A 155 -17.37 36.37 -6.23
N VAL A 156 -18.67 36.46 -6.01
CA VAL A 156 -19.68 36.71 -7.02
C VAL A 156 -20.27 38.07 -6.73
N VAL A 157 -20.08 38.99 -7.68
CA VAL A 157 -20.67 40.33 -7.64
C VAL A 157 -22.05 40.25 -8.28
N ALA A 158 -23.10 40.49 -7.48
CA ALA A 158 -24.42 40.69 -8.03
C ALA A 158 -24.49 42.11 -8.62
N PRO A 159 -24.90 42.28 -9.89
CA PRO A 159 -25.03 43.60 -10.49
C PRO A 159 -26.04 44.45 -9.70
N ALA A 160 -25.77 45.75 -9.62
CA ALA A 160 -26.67 46.70 -8.97
C ALA A 160 -28.07 46.62 -9.59
N ALA A 161 -29.07 46.29 -8.78
CA ALA A 161 -30.47 46.27 -9.17
C ALA A 161 -31.27 47.15 -8.21
N ASN A 162 -32.19 47.96 -8.74
CA ASN A 162 -33.11 48.80 -7.95
C ASN A 162 -32.43 49.75 -6.94
N GLY A 163 -31.36 50.44 -7.36
CA GLY A 163 -30.69 51.46 -6.52
C GLY A 163 -29.90 50.90 -5.33
N GLN A 164 -29.76 49.58 -5.22
CA GLN A 164 -28.88 48.95 -4.23
C GLN A 164 -27.45 48.87 -4.76
N PRO A 165 -26.43 49.15 -3.91
CA PRO A 165 -25.03 49.03 -4.29
C PRO A 165 -24.68 47.58 -4.64
N GLU A 166 -23.67 47.41 -5.49
CA GLU A 166 -23.11 46.10 -5.82
C GLU A 166 -22.80 45.30 -4.54
N LYS A 167 -23.35 44.08 -4.45
CA LYS A 167 -23.14 43.21 -3.30
C LYS A 167 -22.23 42.06 -3.73
N SER A 168 -21.03 42.02 -3.15
CA SER A 168 -20.14 40.87 -3.26
C SER A 168 -20.54 39.80 -2.26
N SER A 169 -20.73 38.57 -2.73
CA SER A 169 -20.99 37.38 -1.90
C SER A 169 -20.02 36.27 -2.29
N LEU A 170 -19.56 35.47 -1.34
CA LEU A 170 -18.78 34.28 -1.64
C LEU A 170 -19.72 33.14 -2.03
N GLN A 171 -19.49 32.53 -3.18
CA GLN A 171 -20.22 31.34 -3.64
C GLN A 171 -19.24 30.21 -3.95
N ILE A 172 -19.73 28.97 -3.84
CA ILE A 172 -18.96 27.79 -4.19
C ILE A 172 -18.80 27.70 -5.71
N ASP A 173 -17.57 27.61 -6.16
CA ASP A 173 -17.23 27.25 -7.53
C ASP A 173 -17.45 25.74 -7.73
N ASN A 174 -18.62 25.41 -8.31
CA ASN A 174 -19.02 24.03 -8.53
C ASN A 174 -18.10 23.28 -9.51
N ALA A 175 -17.45 23.97 -10.44
CA ALA A 175 -16.54 23.33 -11.38
C ALA A 175 -15.24 22.93 -10.66
N LEU A 176 -14.70 23.84 -9.85
CA LEU A 176 -13.52 23.57 -9.03
C LEU A 176 -13.79 22.47 -8.00
N LEU A 177 -14.93 22.53 -7.31
CA LEU A 177 -15.35 21.49 -6.38
C LEU A 177 -15.49 20.13 -7.07
N THR A 178 -16.18 20.06 -8.21
CA THR A 178 -16.35 18.82 -8.97
C THR A 178 -15.02 18.21 -9.39
N SER A 179 -14.07 19.04 -9.85
CA SER A 179 -12.72 18.61 -10.19
C SER A 179 -11.99 18.01 -8.98
N ALA A 180 -12.03 18.69 -7.83
CA ALA A 180 -11.39 18.22 -6.60
C ALA A 180 -11.99 16.90 -6.09
N LEU A 181 -13.32 16.77 -6.13
CA LEU A 181 -14.02 15.53 -5.75
C LEU A 181 -13.65 14.36 -6.65
N SER A 182 -13.57 14.60 -7.97
CA SER A 182 -13.14 13.62 -8.96
C SER A 182 -11.72 13.11 -8.68
N ILE A 183 -10.79 14.03 -8.41
CA ILE A 183 -9.41 13.70 -8.09
C ILE A 183 -9.32 12.93 -6.77
N LYS A 184 -10.01 13.35 -5.71
CA LYS A 184 -10.01 12.63 -4.42
C LYS A 184 -10.55 11.21 -4.54
N LEU A 185 -11.60 11.02 -5.34
CA LEU A 185 -12.14 9.69 -5.62
C LEU A 185 -11.13 8.82 -6.38
N ALA A 186 -10.49 9.37 -7.43
CA ALA A 186 -9.47 8.65 -8.20
C ALA A 186 -8.25 8.27 -7.35
N LEU A 187 -7.78 9.16 -6.49
CA LEU A 187 -6.69 8.92 -5.54
C LEU A 187 -7.03 7.80 -4.55
N ALA A 188 -8.24 7.82 -3.96
CA ALA A 188 -8.66 6.78 -3.02
C ALA A 188 -8.80 5.40 -3.70
N ARG A 189 -9.20 5.37 -4.97
CA ARG A 189 -9.22 4.15 -5.79
C ARG A 189 -7.81 3.64 -6.10
N ALA A 190 -6.93 4.52 -6.56
CA ALA A 190 -5.53 4.18 -6.83
C ALA A 190 -4.81 3.69 -5.57
N ASN A 191 -5.10 4.29 -4.41
CA ASN A 191 -4.62 3.80 -3.11
C ASN A 191 -5.12 2.38 -2.85
N ALA A 192 -6.41 2.11 -3.04
CA ALA A 192 -6.95 0.77 -2.83
C ALA A 192 -6.23 -0.28 -3.69
N ASP A 193 -6.04 0.00 -4.98
CA ASP A 193 -5.41 -0.91 -5.94
C ASP A 193 -3.93 -1.18 -5.60
N VAL A 194 -3.15 -0.11 -5.41
CA VAL A 194 -1.70 -0.23 -5.18
C VAL A 194 -1.42 -0.75 -3.77
N PHE A 195 -2.18 -0.34 -2.76
CA PHE A 195 -1.95 -0.81 -1.39
C PHE A 195 -2.39 -2.26 -1.25
N ALA A 196 -3.43 -2.72 -1.97
CA ALA A 196 -3.78 -4.13 -1.99
C ALA A 196 -2.63 -4.98 -2.56
N LEU A 197 -2.02 -4.53 -3.66
CA LEU A 197 -0.85 -5.20 -4.23
C LEU A 197 0.32 -5.26 -3.24
N ILE A 198 0.66 -4.12 -2.60
CA ILE A 198 1.69 -4.09 -1.57
C ILE A 198 1.34 -5.06 -0.43
N ALA A 199 0.10 -5.04 0.04
CA ALA A 199 -0.34 -5.89 1.14
C ALA A 199 -0.19 -7.39 0.81
N VAL A 200 -0.53 -7.82 -0.41
CA VAL A 200 -0.29 -9.19 -0.88
C VAL A 200 1.19 -9.55 -0.84
N GLU A 201 2.06 -8.67 -1.34
CA GLU A 201 3.51 -8.92 -1.31
C GLU A 201 4.06 -9.02 0.12
N LEU A 202 3.58 -8.19 1.04
CA LEU A 202 3.97 -8.27 2.45
C LEU A 202 3.49 -9.56 3.12
N GLN A 203 2.30 -10.08 2.76
CA GLN A 203 1.78 -11.33 3.32
C GLN A 203 2.64 -12.55 2.98
N HIS A 204 3.31 -12.54 1.82
CA HIS A 204 4.27 -13.58 1.43
C HIS A 204 5.57 -13.56 2.25
N LYS A 205 5.76 -12.57 3.13
CA LYS A 205 6.95 -12.41 3.98
C LYS A 205 6.58 -12.44 5.47
N PRO A 206 6.12 -13.57 6.04
CA PRO A 206 5.73 -13.64 7.44
C PRO A 206 6.95 -13.56 8.38
N GLY A 207 6.72 -13.08 9.60
CA GLY A 207 7.70 -13.05 10.68
C GLY A 207 8.63 -11.83 10.68
N LEU A 208 8.35 -10.81 9.85
CA LEU A 208 9.05 -9.54 9.94
C LEU A 208 8.57 -8.73 11.17
N THR A 209 9.44 -7.87 11.67
CA THR A 209 9.06 -6.83 12.64
C THR A 209 8.20 -5.75 11.97
N LEU A 210 7.49 -4.95 12.76
CA LEU A 210 6.68 -3.84 12.24
C LEU A 210 7.53 -2.82 11.45
N THR A 211 8.76 -2.55 11.91
CA THR A 211 9.69 -1.64 11.23
C THR A 211 10.11 -2.18 9.87
N GLN A 212 10.47 -3.47 9.80
CA GLN A 212 10.84 -4.12 8.53
C GLN A 212 9.67 -4.16 7.55
N TYR A 213 8.44 -4.39 8.02
CA TYR A 213 7.26 -4.29 7.16
C TYR A 213 7.06 -2.87 6.61
N ARG A 214 7.27 -1.84 7.44
CA ARG A 214 7.18 -0.44 7.00
C ARG A 214 8.24 -0.11 5.95
N GLU A 215 9.47 -0.55 6.16
CA GLU A 215 10.58 -0.37 5.20
C GLU A 215 10.27 -1.06 3.87
N GLU A 216 9.84 -2.33 3.90
CA GLU A 216 9.47 -3.08 2.70
C GLU A 216 8.28 -2.44 1.98
N ALA A 217 7.26 -1.98 2.71
CA ALA A 217 6.11 -1.27 2.14
C ALA A 217 6.56 0.02 1.41
N GLY A 218 7.45 0.79 2.02
CA GLY A 218 8.00 2.00 1.41
C GLY A 218 8.83 1.70 0.15
N GLN A 219 9.66 0.66 0.19
CA GLN A 219 10.44 0.23 -0.98
C GLN A 219 9.55 -0.26 -2.12
N LEU A 220 8.50 -1.05 -1.82
CA LEU A 220 7.51 -1.48 -2.80
C LEU A 220 6.79 -0.27 -3.40
N PHE A 221 6.34 0.67 -2.55
CA PHE A 221 5.66 1.88 -3.02
C PHE A 221 6.57 2.75 -3.92
N ALA A 222 7.84 2.93 -3.56
CA ALA A 222 8.81 3.66 -4.39
C ALA A 222 8.95 3.04 -5.79
N ARG A 223 9.07 1.70 -5.88
CA ARG A 223 9.10 0.98 -7.16
C ARG A 223 7.79 1.13 -7.94
N LEU A 224 6.66 1.16 -7.24
CA LEU A 224 5.33 1.28 -7.82
C LEU A 224 4.89 2.73 -8.09
N ALA A 225 5.69 3.74 -7.74
CA ALA A 225 5.29 5.14 -7.85
C ALA A 225 4.86 5.55 -9.27
N PRO A 226 5.57 5.18 -10.36
CA PRO A 226 5.10 5.48 -11.72
C PRO A 226 3.76 4.82 -12.03
N THR A 227 3.58 3.56 -11.63
CA THR A 227 2.33 2.82 -11.78
C THR A 227 1.21 3.49 -10.99
N TYR A 228 1.47 3.92 -9.76
CA TYR A 228 0.50 4.63 -8.94
C TYR A 228 0.04 5.94 -9.61
N LEU A 229 0.98 6.76 -10.10
CA LEU A 229 0.67 8.00 -10.81
C LEU A 229 -0.18 7.76 -12.07
N GLN A 230 0.11 6.68 -12.79
CA GLN A 230 -0.69 6.27 -13.94
C GLN A 230 -2.09 5.78 -13.52
N ARG A 231 -2.18 5.00 -12.45
CA ARG A 231 -3.47 4.52 -11.91
C ARG A 231 -4.41 5.65 -11.52
N ILE A 232 -3.89 6.76 -10.99
CA ILE A 232 -4.73 7.93 -10.68
C ILE A 232 -5.49 8.40 -11.94
N LYS A 233 -4.80 8.49 -13.09
CA LYS A 233 -5.41 8.92 -14.35
C LYS A 233 -6.47 7.91 -14.82
N GLU A 234 -6.18 6.63 -14.71
CA GLU A 234 -7.08 5.54 -15.10
C GLU A 234 -8.30 5.42 -14.20
N GLN A 235 -8.19 5.85 -12.93
CA GLN A 235 -9.27 5.80 -11.95
C GLN A 235 -10.15 7.04 -11.92
N LEU A 236 -9.87 8.02 -12.80
CA LEU A 236 -10.74 9.19 -12.96
C LEU A 236 -12.16 8.73 -13.35
N PRO A 237 -13.19 9.17 -12.61
CA PRO A 237 -14.58 8.91 -12.99
C PRO A 237 -14.90 9.49 -14.38
N PRO A 238 -15.89 8.93 -15.10
CA PRO A 238 -16.38 9.50 -16.35
C PRO A 238 -16.71 10.99 -16.21
N ALA A 239 -16.48 11.78 -17.26
CA ALA A 239 -16.63 13.25 -17.21
C ALA A 239 -18.04 13.72 -16.81
N ASN A 240 -19.07 12.91 -17.05
CA ASN A 240 -20.46 13.20 -16.66
C ASN A 240 -20.83 12.68 -15.25
N THR A 241 -19.84 12.29 -14.44
CA THR A 241 -20.08 11.87 -13.06
C THR A 241 -20.61 13.04 -12.24
N GLN A 242 -21.76 12.85 -11.59
CA GLN A 242 -22.36 13.83 -10.70
C GLN A 242 -21.93 13.53 -9.26
N TYR A 243 -21.68 14.58 -8.49
CA TYR A 243 -21.34 14.46 -7.07
C TYR A 243 -22.39 15.15 -6.21
N THR A 244 -22.72 14.53 -5.08
CA THR A 244 -23.50 15.17 -4.02
C THR A 244 -22.61 15.29 -2.80
N LEU A 245 -22.28 16.53 -2.44
CA LEU A 245 -21.64 16.82 -1.17
C LEU A 245 -22.69 16.66 -0.06
N LEU A 246 -22.41 15.79 0.91
CA LEU A 246 -23.33 15.50 2.02
C LEU A 246 -22.89 16.23 3.29
N GLN A 247 -21.58 16.36 3.50
CA GLN A 247 -21.01 17.06 4.65
C GLN A 247 -19.60 17.57 4.31
N MET A 248 -19.30 18.78 4.76
CA MET A 248 -17.97 19.40 4.63
C MET A 248 -17.79 20.41 5.76
N ASP A 249 -17.06 19.99 6.78
CA ASP A 249 -16.67 20.80 7.94
C ASP A 249 -15.31 20.34 8.46
N ASP A 250 -14.80 21.00 9.49
CA ASP A 250 -13.48 20.73 10.08
C ASP A 250 -13.30 19.30 10.60
N SER A 251 -14.39 18.57 10.84
CA SER A 251 -14.38 17.22 11.41
C SER A 251 -14.66 16.11 10.40
N ARG A 252 -15.32 16.45 9.27
CA ARG A 252 -15.82 15.45 8.32
C ARG A 252 -16.02 16.00 6.92
N PHE A 253 -15.57 15.22 5.96
CA PHE A 253 -15.76 15.42 4.54
C PHE A 253 -16.40 14.19 3.91
N LEU A 254 -17.64 14.32 3.45
CA LEU A 254 -18.45 13.21 2.95
C LEU A 254 -19.17 13.61 1.66
N PHE A 255 -18.96 12.80 0.62
CA PHE A 255 -19.70 12.95 -0.64
C PHE A 255 -20.04 11.59 -1.23
N ARG A 256 -21.03 11.59 -2.13
CA ARG A 256 -21.35 10.45 -2.99
C ARG A 256 -21.27 10.83 -4.46
N SER A 257 -21.04 9.86 -5.32
CA SER A 257 -21.02 10.02 -6.77
C SER A 257 -22.15 9.24 -7.45
N SER A 258 -22.59 9.66 -8.64
CA SER A 258 -23.55 8.91 -9.47
C SER A 258 -23.04 7.52 -9.89
N VAL A 259 -21.72 7.29 -9.85
CA VAL A 259 -21.09 5.98 -10.12
C VAL A 259 -21.03 5.06 -8.87
N GLY A 260 -21.90 5.28 -7.88
CA GLY A 260 -22.08 4.38 -6.74
C GLY A 260 -20.95 4.39 -5.70
N SER A 261 -20.10 5.43 -5.69
CA SER A 261 -19.07 5.63 -4.67
C SER A 261 -19.55 6.52 -3.53
N VAL A 262 -19.14 6.19 -2.31
CA VAL A 262 -19.30 7.03 -1.11
C VAL A 262 -17.92 7.22 -0.49
N PHE A 263 -17.46 8.46 -0.46
CA PHE A 263 -16.17 8.84 0.11
C PHE A 263 -16.41 9.58 1.42
N GLU A 264 -15.74 9.14 2.47
CA GLU A 264 -15.77 9.78 3.78
C GLU A 264 -14.35 9.93 4.32
N PHE A 265 -13.99 11.13 4.75
CA PHE A 265 -12.83 11.37 5.60
C PHE A 265 -13.30 12.04 6.89
N GLY A 266 -12.83 11.57 8.04
CA GLY A 266 -13.13 12.17 9.34
C GLY A 266 -12.29 11.54 10.45
N ARG A 267 -12.77 11.61 11.70
CA ARG A 267 -12.04 11.10 12.89
C ARG A 267 -11.56 9.65 12.80
N ASN A 268 -12.25 8.82 12.02
CA ASN A 268 -11.92 7.39 11.85
C ASN A 268 -11.02 7.14 10.62
N GLY A 269 -10.45 8.19 10.03
CA GLY A 269 -9.70 8.14 8.79
C GLY A 269 -10.60 8.08 7.56
N LEU A 270 -9.99 7.68 6.45
CA LEU A 270 -10.64 7.55 5.15
C LEU A 270 -11.44 6.25 5.05
N VAL A 271 -12.66 6.36 4.54
CA VAL A 271 -13.54 5.25 4.14
C VAL A 271 -14.04 5.52 2.72
N LEU A 272 -13.74 4.62 1.79
CA LEU A 272 -14.34 4.57 0.47
C LEU A 272 -15.21 3.33 0.36
N ARG A 273 -16.47 3.52 -0.02
CA ARG A 273 -17.35 2.43 -0.44
C ARG A 273 -17.63 2.51 -1.93
N GLN A 274 -17.68 1.36 -2.60
CA GLN A 274 -18.10 1.23 -4.00
C GLN A 274 -19.17 0.15 -4.10
N GLY A 275 -20.35 0.51 -4.61
CA GLY A 275 -21.47 -0.43 -4.68
C GLY A 275 -21.82 -1.05 -3.31
N GLY A 276 -21.62 -0.29 -2.23
CA GLY A 276 -21.81 -0.76 -0.84
C GLY A 276 -20.61 -1.50 -0.22
N ILE A 277 -19.67 -1.99 -1.03
CA ILE A 277 -18.48 -2.72 -0.57
C ILE A 277 -17.47 -1.74 0.02
N LEU A 278 -16.92 -2.06 1.20
CA LEU A 278 -15.84 -1.29 1.81
C LEU A 278 -14.54 -1.46 1.01
N TRP A 279 -14.28 -0.52 0.11
CA TRP A 279 -13.19 -0.60 -0.86
C TRP A 279 -11.87 -0.12 -0.31
N TYR A 280 -11.88 0.85 0.61
CA TYR A 280 -10.68 1.33 1.29
C TYR A 280 -11.07 1.88 2.66
N GLY A 281 -10.31 1.53 3.69
CA GLY A 281 -10.49 2.02 5.05
C GLY A 281 -10.83 0.91 6.04
N LYS A 282 -10.81 1.23 7.34
CA LYS A 282 -11.07 0.28 8.44
C LYS A 282 -10.27 -1.03 8.32
N GLY A 283 -8.99 -0.93 7.94
CA GLY A 283 -8.10 -2.09 7.76
C GLY A 283 -8.32 -2.90 6.48
N ARG A 284 -9.26 -2.49 5.61
CA ARG A 284 -9.60 -3.20 4.37
C ARG A 284 -9.14 -2.46 3.12
N LEU A 285 -8.85 -3.25 2.09
CA LEU A 285 -8.49 -2.83 0.74
C LEU A 285 -9.26 -3.72 -0.25
N MET A 286 -9.93 -3.11 -1.23
CA MET A 286 -10.75 -3.78 -2.23
C MET A 286 -11.76 -4.80 -1.66
N GLY A 287 -12.34 -4.51 -0.49
CA GLY A 287 -13.29 -5.40 0.19
C GLY A 287 -12.67 -6.47 1.09
N GLN A 288 -11.33 -6.63 1.08
CA GLN A 288 -10.62 -7.72 1.75
C GLN A 288 -9.73 -7.23 2.90
N GLU A 289 -9.43 -8.14 3.82
CA GLU A 289 -8.45 -7.94 4.88
C GLU A 289 -7.12 -8.60 4.50
N TYR A 290 -6.02 -7.91 4.74
CA TYR A 290 -4.67 -8.40 4.47
C TYR A 290 -3.88 -8.47 5.79
N PRO A 291 -4.08 -9.51 6.62
CA PRO A 291 -3.36 -9.66 7.87
C PRO A 291 -1.88 -10.00 7.63
N LEU A 292 -0.98 -9.23 8.23
CA LEU A 292 0.45 -9.50 8.30
C LEU A 292 0.77 -10.32 9.55
N GLN A 293 1.72 -11.26 9.43
CA GLN A 293 2.17 -12.09 10.54
C GLN A 293 3.45 -11.48 11.13
N VAL A 294 3.32 -10.73 12.22
CA VAL A 294 4.39 -9.88 12.76
C VAL A 294 5.10 -10.54 13.92
N GLU A 295 6.43 -10.48 13.90
CA GLU A 295 7.25 -10.67 15.09
C GLU A 295 7.15 -9.42 15.97
N TYR A 296 6.06 -9.35 16.74
CA TYR A 296 5.70 -8.16 17.51
C TYR A 296 6.48 -8.03 18.82
N PHE A 297 6.77 -9.17 19.47
CA PHE A 297 7.44 -9.21 20.75
C PHE A 297 8.91 -9.59 20.60
N PRO A 298 9.83 -8.94 21.34
CA PRO A 298 11.22 -9.36 21.36
C PRO A 298 11.35 -10.76 21.97
N ALA A 299 12.42 -11.47 21.61
CA ALA A 299 12.67 -12.84 22.10
C ALA A 299 12.64 -12.95 23.64
N ALA A 300 12.99 -11.87 24.35
CA ALA A 300 12.96 -11.77 25.81
C ALA A 300 11.56 -11.98 26.43
N VAL A 301 10.48 -11.86 25.68
CA VAL A 301 9.11 -12.13 26.17
C VAL A 301 8.80 -13.62 26.24
N LYS A 302 9.47 -14.46 25.43
CA LYS A 302 9.23 -15.91 25.39
C LYS A 302 9.33 -16.60 26.77
N PRO A 303 10.38 -16.38 27.60
CA PRO A 303 10.46 -17.01 28.92
C PRO A 303 9.36 -16.57 29.88
N LEU A 304 8.80 -15.36 29.73
CA LEU A 304 7.68 -14.88 30.56
C LEU A 304 6.36 -15.62 30.27
N LEU A 305 6.27 -16.28 29.11
CA LEU A 305 5.10 -17.05 28.68
C LEU A 305 5.24 -18.55 28.99
N ALA A 306 6.41 -19.00 29.43
CA ALA A 306 6.58 -20.35 29.92
C ALA A 306 5.97 -20.42 31.32
N SER A 307 4.89 -21.19 31.49
CA SER A 307 4.27 -21.40 32.80
C SER A 307 5.33 -21.77 33.83
N ALA A 308 5.31 -21.12 34.99
CA ALA A 308 6.02 -21.59 36.16
C ALA A 308 5.44 -22.96 36.53
N VAL A 309 6.08 -24.03 36.06
CA VAL A 309 5.84 -25.37 36.60
C VAL A 309 6.32 -25.29 38.04
N SER A 310 5.39 -25.02 38.97
CA SER A 310 5.66 -25.21 40.39
C SER A 310 6.04 -26.67 40.56
N PRO A 311 7.23 -27.01 41.09
CA PRO A 311 7.47 -28.37 41.52
C PRO A 311 6.52 -28.60 42.70
N LEU A 312 5.44 -29.34 42.43
CA LEU A 312 4.65 -29.97 43.47
C LEU A 312 5.61 -30.84 44.26
N THR A 313 6.07 -30.29 45.37
CA THR A 313 6.85 -31.01 46.37
C THR A 313 5.84 -31.91 47.05
N THR A 314 5.59 -33.09 46.49
CA THR A 314 4.94 -34.18 47.21
C THR A 314 5.92 -34.64 48.29
N LEU A 315 5.78 -34.01 49.46
CA LEU A 315 6.24 -34.54 50.72
C LEU A 315 5.50 -35.85 50.97
N ILE A 316 6.31 -36.90 51.03
CA ILE A 316 6.03 -38.28 51.42
C ILE A 316 5.53 -38.31 52.87
N PRO A 317 4.58 -39.19 53.23
CA PRO A 317 4.61 -39.89 54.50
C PRO A 317 5.35 -41.24 54.38
#